data_AF-A0A9E5II28-F1
#
_entry.id   AF-A0A9E5II28-F1
#
_cell.length_a   1.000
_cell.length_b   1.000
_cell.length_c   1.000
_cell.angle_alpha   90.00
_cell.angle_beta   90.00
_cell.angle_gamma   90.00
#
_symmetry.space_group_name_H-M   'P 1'
#
loop_
_entity.id
_entity.type
_entity.pdbx_description
1 polymer ?
#
loop_
_entity_poly.entity_id
_entity_poly.type
_entity_poly.pdbx_seq_one_letter_code
_entity_poly.pdbx_strand_id
1 'polypeptide(L)'
;MLRPAPARLSLSTAAPAPGMLEQHYSPRTPLQLHPRLDAAALAALPADEGALLLVKPACLPTPSIRRRIRWLSETGAEAEIARHLFARLRELDDSGWRRLHAELPAGTEGLVPAIRDRLLRAAAKR
;
A
#
# COMPACT_ATOMS: atom_id res chain seq x y z
N MET A 1 16.59 50.95 25.33
CA MET A 1 17.10 50.41 24.05
C MET A 1 17.09 48.89 24.13
N LEU A 2 16.74 48.23 23.02
CA LEU A 2 16.68 46.77 22.71
C LEU A 2 15.48 45.90 23.20
N ARG A 3 14.61 45.53 22.23
CA ARG A 3 13.92 44.22 22.05
C ARG A 3 14.95 43.18 21.53
N PRO A 4 14.80 41.82 21.61
CA PRO A 4 13.63 41.02 21.20
C PRO A 4 13.32 39.74 22.05
N ALA A 5 12.04 39.31 22.16
CA ALA A 5 11.33 38.20 21.47
C ALA A 5 11.44 36.78 22.11
N PRO A 6 10.36 35.96 22.07
CA PRO A 6 10.24 34.70 22.80
C PRO A 6 10.70 33.48 21.98
N ALA A 7 11.23 32.45 22.65
CA ALA A 7 11.55 31.15 22.05
C ALA A 7 11.43 30.09 23.16
N ARG A 8 10.85 28.90 22.98
CA ARG A 8 10.46 28.17 21.77
C ARG A 8 9.47 27.07 22.19
N LEU A 9 8.36 26.96 21.48
CA LEU A 9 7.57 25.73 21.44
C LEU A 9 8.44 24.63 20.83
N SER A 10 8.62 23.52 21.53
CA SER A 10 8.96 22.24 20.90
C SER A 10 8.20 21.15 21.65
N LEU A 11 6.89 21.11 21.41
CA LEU A 11 6.16 19.87 21.54
C LEU A 11 6.74 18.96 20.46
N SER A 12 7.68 18.10 20.86
CA SER A 12 8.07 16.93 20.08
C SER A 12 6.81 16.10 19.89
N THR A 13 6.06 16.41 18.85
CA THR A 13 5.20 15.42 18.22
C THR A 13 6.17 14.37 17.70
N ALA A 14 6.39 13.35 18.53
CA ALA A 14 7.00 12.13 18.09
C ALA A 14 6.09 11.62 16.98
N ALA A 15 6.40 12.01 15.74
CA ALA A 15 5.83 11.38 14.57
C ALA A 15 6.03 9.88 14.80
N PRO A 16 4.96 9.06 14.83
CA PRO A 16 5.12 7.64 15.07
C PRO A 16 6.08 7.14 14.00
N ALA A 17 7.25 6.67 14.44
CA ALA A 17 8.24 6.08 13.56
C ALA A 17 7.51 4.97 12.79
N PRO A 18 7.44 5.04 11.45
CA PRO A 18 6.75 4.03 10.64
C PRO A 18 7.60 2.77 10.63
N GLY A 19 7.52 1.97 11.70
CA GLY A 19 8.33 0.76 11.89
C GLY A 19 7.89 -0.13 13.06
N MET A 20 6.96 0.29 13.92
CA MET A 20 6.53 -0.54 15.06
C MET A 20 5.30 -1.43 14.78
N LEU A 21 4.87 -1.53 13.50
CA LEU A 21 3.81 -2.46 13.07
C LEU A 21 4.36 -3.61 12.22
N GLU A 22 5.65 -3.88 12.35
CA GLU A 22 6.33 -5.08 11.85
C GLU A 22 6.11 -6.15 12.93
N GLN A 23 5.24 -7.15 12.74
CA GLN A 23 5.71 -8.39 12.15
C GLN A 23 4.57 -9.27 11.60
N HIS A 24 3.30 -8.97 11.86
CA HIS A 24 2.18 -9.87 11.52
C HIS A 24 0.92 -9.14 11.08
N TYR A 25 1.03 -8.22 10.13
CA TYR A 25 -0.19 -7.67 9.53
C TYR A 25 -0.85 -8.74 8.64
N SER A 26 -1.98 -9.27 9.11
CA SER A 26 -2.88 -10.12 8.35
C SER A 26 -4.12 -9.28 8.00
N PRO A 27 -4.38 -8.98 6.70
CA PRO A 27 -5.59 -8.27 6.32
C PRO A 27 -6.82 -9.08 6.72
N ARG A 28 -7.89 -8.39 7.11
CA ARG A 28 -9.21 -8.98 7.39
C ARG A 28 -9.97 -9.22 6.09
N THR A 29 -9.78 -8.35 5.11
CA THR A 29 -10.38 -8.49 3.79
C THR A 29 -9.66 -9.57 2.99
N PRO A 30 -10.38 -10.52 2.35
CA PRO A 30 -9.75 -11.54 1.53
C PRO A 30 -8.91 -10.91 0.42
N LEU A 31 -7.65 -11.34 0.34
CA LEU A 31 -6.67 -10.85 -0.63
C LEU A 31 -6.49 -11.87 -1.75
N GLN A 32 -6.72 -11.44 -3.00
CA GLN A 32 -6.47 -12.20 -4.20
C GLN A 32 -5.23 -11.66 -4.91
N LEU A 33 -4.29 -12.55 -5.18
CA LEU A 33 -3.02 -12.20 -5.83
C LEU A 33 -3.10 -12.42 -7.33
N HIS A 34 -2.53 -11.49 -8.09
CA HIS A 34 -2.49 -11.52 -9.55
C HIS A 34 -1.06 -11.29 -10.03
N PRO A 35 -0.61 -11.95 -11.11
CA PRO A 35 0.71 -11.68 -11.67
C PRO A 35 0.82 -10.25 -12.23
N ARG A 36 -0.29 -9.67 -12.69
CA ARG A 36 -0.38 -8.32 -13.23
C ARG A 36 -1.83 -7.82 -13.18
N LEU A 37 -2.03 -6.54 -12.91
CA LEU A 37 -3.34 -5.86 -12.94
C LEU A 37 -3.29 -4.65 -13.86
N ASP A 38 -3.63 -4.86 -15.14
CA ASP A 38 -3.73 -3.78 -16.11
C ASP A 38 -5.00 -2.93 -15.92
N ALA A 39 -5.03 -1.75 -16.56
CA ALA A 39 -6.17 -0.82 -16.47
C ALA A 39 -7.52 -1.47 -16.84
N ALA A 40 -7.53 -2.40 -17.81
CA ALA A 40 -8.72 -3.15 -18.19
C ALA A 40 -9.20 -4.08 -17.06
N ALA A 41 -8.29 -4.80 -16.41
CA ALA A 41 -8.62 -5.66 -15.27
C ALA A 41 -9.17 -4.82 -14.10
N LEU A 42 -8.55 -3.68 -13.83
CA LEU A 42 -9.00 -2.73 -12.80
C LEU A 42 -10.38 -2.13 -13.10
N ALA A 43 -10.69 -1.88 -14.37
CA ALA A 43 -11.99 -1.41 -14.80
C ALA A 43 -13.09 -2.47 -14.68
N ALA A 44 -12.73 -3.75 -14.86
CA ALA A 44 -13.64 -4.88 -14.71
C ALA A 44 -13.92 -5.27 -13.25
N LEU A 45 -13.18 -4.73 -12.27
CA LEU A 45 -13.41 -5.05 -10.86
C LEU A 45 -14.79 -4.53 -10.39
N PRO A 46 -15.52 -5.30 -9.57
CA PRO A 46 -16.74 -4.86 -8.88
C PRO A 46 -16.51 -3.59 -8.04
N ALA A 47 -17.52 -2.74 -7.94
CA ALA A 47 -17.42 -1.46 -7.25
C ALA A 47 -17.11 -1.57 -5.75
N ASP A 48 -17.41 -2.71 -5.14
CA ASP A 48 -17.14 -3.09 -3.74
C ASP A 48 -15.79 -3.81 -3.54
N GLU A 49 -14.94 -3.87 -4.56
CA GLU A 49 -13.60 -4.47 -4.49
C GLU A 49 -12.48 -3.44 -4.70
N GLY A 50 -11.40 -3.61 -3.94
CA GLY A 50 -10.22 -2.74 -3.95
C GLY A 50 -9.03 -3.37 -4.64
N ALA A 51 -8.05 -2.56 -5.05
CA ALA A 51 -6.82 -3.06 -5.66
C ALA A 51 -5.55 -2.36 -5.17
N LEU A 52 -4.48 -3.13 -5.07
CA LEU A 52 -3.14 -2.73 -4.69
C LEU A 52 -2.17 -3.02 -5.82
N LEU A 53 -1.62 -1.97 -6.40
CA LEU A 53 -0.65 -2.03 -7.49
C LEU A 53 0.76 -1.86 -6.94
N LEU A 54 1.74 -2.53 -7.56
CA LEU A 54 3.14 -2.32 -7.18
C LEU A 54 3.62 -0.94 -7.60
N VAL A 55 3.24 -0.54 -8.82
CA VAL A 55 3.65 0.70 -9.45
C VAL A 55 2.42 1.54 -9.77
N LYS A 56 2.56 2.86 -9.64
CA LYS A 56 1.55 3.82 -10.05
C LYS A 56 1.22 3.62 -11.53
N PRO A 57 -0.05 3.35 -11.88
CA PRO A 57 -0.43 3.21 -13.27
C PRO A 57 -0.36 4.57 -13.98
N ALA A 58 0.13 4.58 -15.22
CA ALA A 58 0.25 5.79 -16.02
C ALA A 58 -1.12 6.41 -16.35
N CYS A 59 -2.15 5.58 -16.49
CA CYS A 59 -3.52 6.02 -16.74
C CYS A 59 -4.49 5.26 -15.83
N LEU A 60 -5.33 5.99 -15.10
CA LEU A 60 -6.44 5.43 -14.34
C LEU A 60 -7.74 5.72 -15.09
N PRO A 61 -8.57 4.70 -15.39
CA PRO A 61 -9.70 4.87 -16.30
C PRO A 61 -10.77 5.83 -15.79
N THR A 62 -11.08 5.85 -14.48
CA THR A 62 -12.10 6.75 -13.91
C THR A 62 -11.78 7.20 -12.48
N PRO A 63 -12.31 8.36 -12.02
CA PRO A 63 -12.15 8.82 -10.63
C PRO A 63 -12.74 7.85 -9.60
N SER A 64 -13.81 7.12 -9.94
CA SER A 64 -14.39 6.08 -9.08
C SER A 64 -13.41 4.91 -8.89
N ILE A 65 -12.70 4.52 -9.96
CA ILE A 65 -11.64 3.51 -9.91
C ILE A 65 -10.44 3.98 -9.09
N ARG A 66 -10.07 5.26 -9.19
CA ARG A 66 -8.97 5.84 -8.41
C ARG A 66 -9.17 5.76 -6.90
N ARG A 67 -10.41 5.84 -6.40
CA ARG A 67 -10.68 5.79 -4.95
C ARG A 67 -10.37 4.42 -4.32
N ARG A 68 -10.60 3.35 -5.07
CA ARG A 68 -10.41 1.95 -4.66
C ARG A 68 -9.02 1.38 -4.97
N ILE A 69 -8.17 2.14 -5.65
CA ILE A 69 -6.80 1.73 -5.98
C ILE A 69 -5.79 2.41 -5.06
N ARG A 70 -4.82 1.64 -4.58
CA ARG A 70 -3.58 2.15 -3.99
C ARG A 70 -2.39 1.58 -4.75
N TRP A 71 -1.28 2.31 -4.76
CA TRP A 71 -0.02 1.84 -5.32
C TRP A 71 1.10 1.94 -4.30
N LEU A 72 2.14 1.12 -4.46
CA LEU A 72 3.24 1.02 -3.50
C LEU A 72 4.45 1.89 -3.86
N SER A 73 4.73 2.08 -5.14
CA SER A 73 5.80 2.98 -5.61
C SER A 73 5.36 3.74 -6.86
N GLU A 74 5.94 4.90 -7.10
CA GLU A 74 5.74 5.64 -8.35
C GLU A 74 6.70 5.15 -9.46
N THR A 75 7.86 4.62 -9.09
CA THR A 75 8.93 4.20 -10.00
C THR A 75 9.10 2.68 -10.06
N GLY A 76 8.53 1.95 -9.10
CA GLY A 76 8.73 0.51 -8.93
C GLY A 76 9.97 0.15 -8.10
N ALA A 77 10.55 1.11 -7.37
CA ALA A 77 11.67 0.85 -6.48
C ALA A 77 11.28 -0.13 -5.36
N GLU A 78 12.00 -1.25 -5.25
CA GLU A 78 11.70 -2.33 -4.31
C GLU A 78 11.65 -1.85 -2.85
N ALA A 79 12.53 -0.94 -2.47
CA ALA A 79 12.57 -0.34 -1.14
C ALA A 79 11.29 0.47 -0.82
N GLU A 80 10.78 1.22 -1.80
CA GLU A 80 9.50 1.93 -1.65
C GLU A 80 8.34 0.95 -1.55
N ILE A 81 8.35 -0.08 -2.40
CA ILE A 81 7.32 -1.12 -2.40
C ILE A 81 7.23 -1.78 -1.02
N ALA A 82 8.37 -2.24 -0.48
CA ALA A 82 8.43 -2.88 0.83
C ALA A 82 7.96 -1.92 1.95
N ARG A 83 8.39 -0.65 1.91
CA ARG A 83 8.07 0.35 2.92
C ARG A 83 6.59 0.74 2.93
N HIS A 84 5.95 0.82 1.76
CA HIS A 84 4.55 1.21 1.64
C HIS A 84 3.56 0.03 1.70
N LEU A 85 4.03 -1.22 1.52
CA LEU A 85 3.18 -2.42 1.44
C LEU A 85 2.11 -2.49 2.53
N PHE A 86 2.54 -2.48 3.80
CA PHE A 86 1.63 -2.64 4.92
C PHE A 86 0.74 -1.43 5.16
N ALA A 87 1.26 -0.22 4.93
CA ALA A 87 0.47 1.00 5.07
C ALA A 87 -0.70 0.99 4.07
N ARG A 88 -0.41 0.71 2.80
CA ARG A 88 -1.42 0.71 1.72
C ARG A 88 -2.39 -0.46 1.81
N LEU A 89 -1.92 -1.64 2.22
CA LEU A 89 -2.81 -2.77 2.52
C LEU A 89 -3.78 -2.42 3.66
N ARG A 90 -3.30 -1.77 4.72
CA ARG A 90 -4.16 -1.37 5.85
C ARG A 90 -5.16 -0.30 5.49
N GLU A 91 -4.76 0.69 4.70
CA GLU A 91 -5.70 1.69 4.17
C GLU A 91 -6.83 1.05 3.38
N LEU A 92 -6.52 0.04 2.56
CA LEU A 92 -7.53 -0.69 1.81
C LEU A 92 -8.40 -1.57 2.71
N ASP A 93 -7.80 -2.29 3.67
CA ASP A 93 -8.53 -3.14 4.62
C ASP A 93 -9.54 -2.35 5.47
N ASP A 94 -9.13 -1.16 5.95
CA ASP A 94 -9.98 -0.27 6.75
C ASP A 94 -11.15 0.34 5.94
N SER A 95 -11.02 0.37 4.61
CA SER A 95 -12.05 0.90 3.72
C SER A 95 -13.28 -0.03 3.58
N GLY A 96 -13.24 -1.23 4.16
CA GLY A 96 -14.38 -2.15 4.17
C GLY A 96 -14.70 -2.80 2.81
N TRP A 97 -13.71 -2.93 1.93
CA TRP A 97 -13.88 -3.65 0.67
C TRP A 97 -14.24 -5.12 0.91
N ARG A 98 -15.02 -5.71 0.00
CA ARG A 98 -15.38 -7.12 0.03
C ARG A 98 -14.18 -8.02 -0.27
N ARG A 99 -13.30 -7.58 -1.17
CA ARG A 99 -12.09 -8.28 -1.60
C ARG A 99 -11.03 -7.28 -2.05
N LEU A 100 -9.77 -7.62 -1.82
CA LEU A 100 -8.61 -6.87 -2.30
C LEU A 100 -7.88 -7.66 -3.39
N HIS A 101 -7.42 -6.95 -4.42
CA HIS A 101 -6.65 -7.52 -5.53
C HIS A 101 -5.24 -6.94 -5.47
N ALA A 102 -4.21 -7.75 -5.29
CA ALA A 102 -2.83 -7.26 -5.28
C ALA A 102 -1.99 -7.86 -6.39
N GLU A 103 -1.10 -7.03 -6.96
CA GLU A 103 -0.07 -7.49 -7.88
C GLU A 103 1.09 -8.17 -7.15
N LEU A 104 1.57 -9.28 -7.71
CA LEU A 104 2.75 -9.97 -7.24
C LEU A 104 4.00 -9.44 -7.96
N PRO A 105 5.07 -9.06 -7.23
CA PRO A 105 6.30 -8.62 -7.87
C PRO A 105 6.95 -9.79 -8.61
N ALA A 106 7.40 -9.51 -9.83
CA ALA A 106 8.17 -10.43 -10.64
C ALA A 106 9.67 -10.23 -10.38
N GLY A 107 10.39 -11.32 -10.16
CA GLY A 107 11.81 -11.31 -9.84
C GLY A 107 12.17 -12.27 -8.70
N THR A 108 13.46 -12.55 -8.57
CA THR A 108 14.02 -13.46 -7.56
C THR A 108 15.17 -12.83 -6.76
N GLU A 109 15.48 -11.56 -7.05
CA GLU A 109 16.63 -10.83 -6.51
C GLU A 109 16.16 -9.75 -5.53
N GLY A 110 17.07 -9.23 -4.72
CA GLY A 110 16.80 -8.08 -3.86
C GLY A 110 15.70 -8.31 -2.82
N LEU A 111 14.76 -7.37 -2.71
CA LEU A 111 13.65 -7.42 -1.75
C LEU A 111 12.40 -8.09 -2.34
N VAL A 112 12.37 -8.35 -3.65
CA VAL A 112 11.22 -8.98 -4.33
C VAL A 112 10.77 -10.29 -3.66
N PRO A 113 11.65 -11.26 -3.34
CA PRO A 113 11.24 -12.51 -2.69
C PRO A 113 10.57 -12.27 -1.33
N ALA A 114 11.08 -11.31 -0.55
CA ALA A 114 10.53 -10.97 0.76
C ALA A 114 9.16 -10.27 0.65
N ILE A 115 8.99 -9.37 -0.32
CA ILE A 115 7.70 -8.73 -0.61
C ILE A 115 6.67 -9.78 -1.06
N ARG A 116 7.09 -10.70 -1.94
CA ARG A 116 6.27 -11.81 -2.45
C ARG A 116 5.82 -12.74 -1.32
N ASP A 117 6.73 -13.17 -0.45
CA ASP A 117 6.40 -14.00 0.72
C ASP A 117 5.36 -13.30 1.61
N ARG A 118 5.54 -12.00 1.90
CA ARG A 118 4.58 -11.22 2.70
C ARG A 118 3.19 -11.15 2.07
N LEU A 119 3.10 -10.92 0.76
CA LEU A 119 1.83 -10.93 0.01
C LEU A 119 1.17 -12.31 0.01
N LEU A 120 1.94 -13.37 -0.18
CA LEU A 120 1.45 -14.76 -0.14
C LEU A 120 0.87 -15.10 1.24
N ARG A 121 1.58 -14.74 2.32
CA ARG A 121 1.07 -14.94 3.70
C ARG A 121 -0.19 -14.13 3.96
N ALA A 122 -0.25 -12.89 3.48
CA ALA A 122 -1.43 -12.04 3.59
C ALA A 122 -2.64 -12.62 2.84
N ALA A 123 -2.44 -13.32 1.73
CA ALA A 123 -3.50 -13.97 0.95
C ALA A 123 -3.89 -15.38 1.45
N ALA A 124 -2.96 -16.09 2.09
CA ALA A 124 -3.20 -17.45 2.57
C ALA A 124 -4.05 -17.52 3.84
N LYS A 125 -4.08 -16.46 4.65
CA LYS A 125 -4.83 -16.42 5.90
C LYS A 125 -6.27 -15.98 5.60
N ARG A 126 -7.22 -16.91 5.74
CA ARG A 126 -8.67 -16.70 5.59
C ARG A 126 -9.36 -16.95 6.93
#